data_AF-A0A354HUC7-F1
#
_entry.id   AF-A0A354HUC7-F1
#
_cell.length_a   1.000
_cell.length_b   1.000
_cell.length_c   1.000
_cell.angle_alpha   90.00
_cell.angle_beta   90.00
_cell.angle_gamma   90.00
#
_symmetry.space_group_name_H-M   'P 1'
#
loop_
_entity.id
_entity.type
_entity.pdbx_description
1 polymer ?
#
loop_
_entity_poly.entity_id
_entity_poly.type
_entity_poly.pdbx_seq_one_letter_code
_entity_poly.pdbx_strand_id
1 'polypeptide(L)'
;ARFTGADSMDDLFQVGCIGLLKAVDNFDLSRDTSFSTYAVPRIMGEIRMYLRDNKPVKVSRDLVRIASLVKKCRRSLEQELGREPSVGEVAAQLNLGVEEVAAAETALAPPADLCEADSAQLMDEMRIALKEVIGRLELRERQVITLRFFQDMSQHQVADKLGISQGHVSRIEREVLIKLKTAMG
;
A
#
# COMPACT_ATOMS: atom_id res chain seq x y z
N ALA A 1 7.86 -15.82 -11.25
CA ALA A 1 7.02 -16.94 -10.78
C ALA A 1 5.57 -16.49 -10.88
N ARG A 2 4.63 -17.40 -11.21
CA ARG A 2 3.28 -17.05 -11.64
C ARG A 2 2.40 -16.64 -10.46
N PHE A 3 1.88 -15.42 -10.50
CA PHE A 3 0.66 -15.04 -9.79
C PHE A 3 -0.50 -15.88 -10.34
N THR A 4 -0.86 -16.93 -9.63
CA THR A 4 -2.06 -17.71 -9.92
C THR A 4 -3.16 -17.27 -8.97
N GLY A 5 -3.84 -16.19 -9.35
CA GLY A 5 -5.03 -15.70 -8.67
C GLY A 5 -5.57 -14.48 -9.38
N ALA A 6 -6.51 -14.69 -10.30
CA ALA A 6 -7.53 -13.79 -10.91
C ALA A 6 -7.25 -12.30 -11.24
N ASP A 7 -6.26 -11.63 -10.68
CA ASP A 7 -6.00 -10.21 -10.84
C ASP A 7 -4.86 -10.00 -11.83
N SER A 8 -5.07 -9.14 -12.84
CA SER A 8 -4.02 -8.81 -13.81
C SER A 8 -3.01 -7.86 -13.17
N MET A 9 -1.75 -7.89 -13.63
CA MET A 9 -0.75 -6.87 -13.23
C MET A 9 -1.25 -5.45 -13.53
N ASP A 10 -2.07 -5.30 -14.57
CA ASP A 10 -2.71 -4.03 -14.92
C ASP A 10 -3.69 -3.54 -13.85
N ASP A 11 -4.45 -4.45 -13.22
CA ASP A 11 -5.36 -4.11 -12.12
C ASP A 11 -4.59 -3.62 -10.89
N LEU A 12 -3.50 -4.31 -10.53
CA LEU A 12 -2.63 -3.91 -9.41
C LEU A 12 -1.93 -2.59 -9.70
N PHE A 13 -1.50 -2.38 -10.94
CA PHE A 13 -0.93 -1.12 -11.39
C PHE A 13 -1.95 0.02 -11.25
N GLN A 14 -3.19 -0.18 -11.70
CA GLN A 14 -4.25 0.81 -11.58
C GLN A 14 -4.59 1.13 -10.11
N VAL A 15 -4.65 0.12 -9.25
CA VAL A 15 -4.82 0.30 -7.80
C VAL A 15 -3.62 1.04 -7.19
N GLY A 16 -2.41 0.73 -7.63
CA GLY A 16 -1.20 1.44 -7.27
C GLY A 16 -1.28 2.93 -7.63
N CYS A 17 -1.77 3.24 -8.83
CA CYS A 17 -2.03 4.61 -9.30
C CYS A 17 -3.07 5.32 -8.42
N ILE A 18 -4.15 4.64 -8.01
CA ILE A 18 -5.13 5.18 -7.04
C ILE A 18 -4.45 5.50 -5.71
N GLY A 19 -3.57 4.62 -5.23
CA GLY A 19 -2.80 4.85 -4.00
C GLY A 19 -1.83 6.03 -4.10
N LEU A 20 -1.20 6.21 -5.25
CA LEU A 20 -0.33 7.35 -5.53
C LEU A 20 -1.16 8.64 -5.62
N LEU A 21 -2.32 8.65 -6.28
CA LEU A 21 -3.24 9.80 -6.31
C LEU A 21 -3.69 10.20 -4.89
N LYS A 22 -4.08 9.23 -4.07
CA LYS A 22 -4.41 9.46 -2.65
C LYS A 22 -3.22 10.02 -1.87
N ALA A 23 -2.00 9.56 -2.16
CA ALA A 23 -0.80 10.10 -1.55
C ALA A 23 -0.55 11.55 -1.97
N VAL A 24 -0.73 11.87 -3.26
CA VAL A 24 -0.64 13.25 -3.79
C VAL A 24 -1.66 14.17 -3.12
N ASP A 25 -2.92 13.74 -3.01
CA ASP A 25 -4.00 14.56 -2.47
C ASP A 25 -3.84 14.87 -0.96
N ASN A 26 -3.19 13.97 -0.21
CA ASN A 26 -3.05 14.10 1.24
C ASN A 26 -1.63 14.45 1.70
N PHE A 27 -0.68 14.63 0.77
CA PHE A 27 0.68 14.97 1.14
C PHE A 27 0.77 16.45 1.54
N ASP A 28 1.20 16.66 2.78
CA ASP A 28 1.41 17.97 3.34
C ASP A 28 2.80 18.49 2.98
N LEU A 29 2.84 19.40 2.00
CA LEU A 29 4.07 20.04 1.53
C LEU A 29 4.76 20.90 2.59
N SER A 30 4.11 21.22 3.72
CA SER A 30 4.76 21.93 4.83
C SER A 30 5.63 21.03 5.70
N ARG A 31 5.49 19.70 5.57
CA ARG A 31 6.27 18.73 6.33
C ARG A 31 7.63 18.51 5.69
N ASP A 32 8.64 18.45 6.54
CA ASP A 32 10.02 18.22 6.11
C ASP A 32 10.33 16.73 5.92
N THR A 33 9.49 16.06 5.14
CA THR A 33 9.69 14.65 4.75
C THR A 33 9.66 14.55 3.24
N SER A 34 10.39 13.59 2.66
CA SER A 34 10.28 13.33 1.23
C SER A 34 8.94 12.68 0.90
N PHE A 35 8.41 12.99 -0.29
CA PHE A 35 7.15 12.42 -0.74
C PHE A 35 7.24 10.90 -0.89
N SER A 36 8.38 10.36 -1.34
CA SER A 36 8.65 8.93 -1.48
C SER A 36 8.42 8.19 -0.16
N THR A 37 8.95 8.72 0.94
CA THR A 37 8.77 8.18 2.30
C THR A 37 7.30 8.07 2.70
N TYR A 38 6.46 9.02 2.26
CA TYR A 38 5.02 9.03 2.55
C TYR A 38 4.21 8.17 1.58
N ALA A 39 4.53 8.23 0.28
CA ALA A 39 3.73 7.65 -0.78
C ALA A 39 3.89 6.13 -0.88
N VAL A 40 5.11 5.59 -0.69
CA VAL A 40 5.36 4.15 -0.81
C VAL A 40 4.50 3.32 0.16
N PRO A 41 4.44 3.63 1.48
CA PRO A 41 3.56 2.91 2.40
C PRO A 41 2.08 3.02 2.02
N ARG A 42 1.66 4.16 1.43
CA ARG A 42 0.27 4.41 1.07
C ARG A 42 -0.15 3.60 -0.16
N ILE A 43 0.67 3.60 -1.20
CA ILE A 43 0.51 2.79 -2.41
C ILE A 43 0.41 1.31 -2.05
N MET A 44 1.39 0.81 -1.28
CA MET A 44 1.42 -0.60 -0.86
C MET A 44 0.24 -0.97 0.05
N GLY A 45 -0.31 -0.01 0.79
CA GLY A 45 -1.51 -0.20 1.59
C GLY A 45 -2.76 -0.42 0.73
N GLU A 46 -2.93 0.38 -0.33
CA GLU A 46 -4.06 0.27 -1.26
C GLU A 46 -4.03 -1.04 -2.06
N ILE A 47 -2.87 -1.44 -2.56
CA ILE A 47 -2.72 -2.71 -3.29
C ILE A 47 -3.04 -3.90 -2.38
N ARG A 48 -2.53 -3.91 -1.14
CA ARG A 48 -2.87 -4.96 -0.16
C ARG A 48 -4.36 -4.99 0.17
N MET A 49 -5.00 -3.83 0.26
CA MET A 49 -6.43 -3.73 0.51
C MET A 49 -7.23 -4.31 -0.67
N TYR A 50 -6.88 -3.94 -1.91
CA TYR A 50 -7.52 -4.48 -3.11
C TYR A 50 -7.39 -6.00 -3.21
N LEU A 51 -6.19 -6.54 -2.99
CA LEU A 51 -5.93 -7.98 -2.99
C LEU A 51 -6.74 -8.72 -1.90
N ARG A 52 -7.00 -8.06 -0.77
CA ARG A 52 -7.86 -8.62 0.28
C ARG A 52 -9.31 -8.66 -0.15
N ASP A 53 -9.78 -7.59 -0.77
CA ASP A 53 -11.19 -7.40 -1.07
C ASP A 53 -11.62 -8.12 -2.37
N ASN A 54 -10.68 -8.42 -3.28
CA ASN A 54 -10.93 -9.10 -4.56
C ASN A 54 -10.53 -10.58 -4.60
N LYS A 55 -10.19 -11.21 -3.46
CA LYS A 55 -9.98 -12.67 -3.44
C LYS A 55 -11.21 -13.38 -4.04
N PRO A 56 -11.03 -14.26 -5.04
CA PRO A 56 -12.14 -14.99 -5.68
C PRO A 56 -12.81 -16.04 -4.77
N VAL A 57 -12.48 -16.06 -3.48
CA VAL A 57 -13.17 -16.92 -2.53
C VAL A 57 -14.48 -16.23 -2.18
N LYS A 58 -15.56 -16.77 -2.74
CA LYS A 58 -16.92 -16.59 -2.26
C LYS A 58 -17.01 -17.21 -0.85
N VAL A 59 -16.35 -16.59 0.13
CA VAL A 59 -16.37 -17.03 1.52
C VAL A 59 -17.82 -16.93 1.96
N SER A 60 -18.44 -18.06 2.29
CA SER A 60 -19.81 -18.05 2.83
C SER A 60 -19.84 -17.09 4.03
N ARG A 61 -20.92 -16.32 4.19
CA ARG A 61 -21.11 -15.43 5.36
C ARG A 61 -20.91 -16.18 6.68
N ASP A 62 -21.23 -17.47 6.67
CA ASP A 62 -21.01 -18.37 7.81
C ASP A 62 -19.54 -18.57 8.13
N LEU A 63 -18.68 -18.71 7.13
CA LEU A 63 -17.25 -18.94 7.33
C LEU A 63 -16.55 -17.66 7.81
N VAL A 64 -16.99 -16.48 7.36
CA VAL A 64 -16.55 -15.18 7.93
C VAL A 64 -16.98 -15.03 9.39
N ARG A 65 -18.22 -15.43 9.71
CA ARG A 65 -18.74 -15.43 11.09
C ARG A 65 -17.93 -16.35 11.99
N ILE A 66 -17.69 -17.60 11.54
CA ILE A 66 -16.88 -18.59 12.26
C ILE A 66 -15.46 -18.06 12.48
N ALA A 67 -14.84 -17.49 11.45
CA ALA A 67 -13.49 -16.93 11.54
C ALA A 67 -13.37 -15.79 12.57
N SER A 68 -14.41 -14.95 12.69
CA SER A 68 -14.47 -13.93 13.75
C SER A 68 -14.56 -14.53 15.16
N LEU A 69 -15.31 -15.62 15.33
CA LEU A 69 -15.42 -16.36 16.59
C LEU A 69 -14.09 -17.04 16.96
N VAL A 70 -13.46 -17.71 15.99
CA VAL A 70 -12.12 -18.32 16.11
C VAL A 70 -11.09 -17.30 16.57
N LYS A 71 -11.03 -16.11 15.94
CA LYS A 71 -10.10 -15.05 16.34
C LYS A 71 -10.32 -14.55 17.77
N LYS A 72 -11.57 -14.44 18.22
CA LYS A 72 -11.89 -14.02 19.60
C LYS A 72 -11.49 -15.11 20.60
N CYS A 73 -11.86 -16.36 20.31
CA CYS A 73 -11.57 -17.51 21.15
C CYS A 73 -10.07 -17.72 21.34
N ARG A 74 -9.29 -17.62 20.25
CA ARG A 74 -7.83 -17.74 20.28
C ARG A 74 -7.21 -16.70 21.22
N ARG A 75 -7.62 -15.43 21.14
CA ARG A 75 -7.12 -14.39 22.07
C ARG A 75 -7.47 -14.66 23.53
N SER A 76 -8.67 -15.18 23.81
CA SER A 76 -9.06 -15.55 25.18
C SER A 76 -8.20 -16.71 25.70
N LEU A 77 -8.01 -17.75 24.89
CA LEU A 77 -7.18 -18.89 25.25
C LEU A 77 -5.69 -18.52 25.39
N GLU A 78 -5.17 -17.61 24.56
CA GLU A 78 -3.81 -17.07 24.71
C GLU A 78 -3.61 -16.39 26.07
N GLN A 79 -4.60 -15.60 26.50
CA GLN A 79 -4.57 -14.93 27.80
C GLN A 79 -4.65 -15.91 28.98
N GLU A 80 -5.44 -16.98 28.84
CA GLU A 80 -5.63 -17.99 29.89
C GLU A 80 -4.46 -18.98 29.98
N LEU A 81 -3.95 -19.44 28.85
CA LEU A 81 -2.89 -20.46 28.78
C LEU A 81 -1.48 -19.87 28.89
N GLY A 82 -1.32 -18.56 28.67
CA GLY A 82 -0.01 -17.91 28.60
C GLY A 82 0.87 -18.40 27.45
N ARG A 83 0.27 -19.09 26.47
CA ARG A 83 0.90 -19.60 25.26
C ARG A 83 -0.10 -19.60 24.11
N GLU A 84 0.40 -19.81 22.90
CA GLU A 84 -0.48 -19.94 21.74
C GLU A 84 -1.29 -21.24 21.81
N PRO A 85 -2.63 -21.19 21.67
CA PRO A 85 -3.48 -22.37 21.64
C PRO A 85 -3.36 -23.09 20.29
N SER A 86 -3.42 -24.41 20.34
CA SER A 86 -3.47 -25.25 19.15
C SER A 86 -4.84 -25.15 18.46
N VAL A 87 -4.88 -25.50 17.17
CA VAL A 87 -6.14 -25.56 16.38
C VAL A 87 -7.16 -26.49 17.06
N GLY A 88 -6.70 -27.59 17.66
CA GLY A 88 -7.57 -28.52 18.40
C GLY A 88 -8.16 -27.94 19.68
N GLU A 89 -7.40 -27.13 20.42
CA GLU A 89 -7.90 -26.44 21.63
C GLU A 89 -8.96 -25.39 21.28
N VAL A 90 -8.75 -24.64 20.20
CA VAL A 90 -9.74 -23.67 19.70
C VAL A 90 -11.00 -24.37 19.19
N ALA A 91 -10.85 -25.49 18.48
CA ALA A 91 -11.95 -26.31 18.00
C ALA A 91 -12.80 -26.88 19.14
N ALA A 92 -12.14 -27.40 20.19
CA ALA A 92 -12.81 -27.91 21.38
C ALA A 92 -13.60 -26.80 22.11
N GLN A 93 -13.01 -25.61 22.27
CA GLN A 93 -13.66 -24.49 22.96
C GLN A 93 -14.88 -23.95 22.21
N LEU A 94 -14.85 -23.99 20.87
CA LEU A 94 -15.94 -23.50 20.02
C LEU A 94 -16.96 -24.58 19.61
N ASN A 95 -16.74 -25.85 19.99
CA ASN A 95 -17.51 -27.01 19.53
C ASN A 95 -17.58 -27.08 17.99
N LEU A 96 -16.45 -26.85 17.32
CA LEU A 96 -16.31 -26.91 15.86
C LEU A 96 -15.38 -28.04 15.43
N GLY A 97 -15.47 -28.47 14.17
CA GLY A 97 -14.48 -29.36 13.59
C GLY A 97 -13.11 -28.68 13.43
N VAL A 98 -12.02 -29.43 13.61
CA VAL A 98 -10.65 -28.92 13.40
C VAL A 98 -10.47 -28.38 11.98
N GLU A 99 -11.09 -29.02 10.98
CA GLU A 99 -11.08 -28.56 9.59
C GLU A 99 -11.82 -27.23 9.41
N GLU A 100 -12.94 -27.02 10.10
CA GLU A 100 -13.71 -25.76 10.05
C GLU A 100 -12.91 -24.62 10.67
N VAL A 101 -12.22 -24.87 11.79
CA VAL A 101 -11.32 -23.90 12.41
C VAL A 101 -10.14 -23.58 11.49
N ALA A 102 -9.49 -24.58 10.91
CA ALA A 102 -8.38 -24.37 9.99
C ALA A 102 -8.80 -23.59 8.73
N ALA A 103 -9.96 -23.90 8.17
CA ALA A 103 -10.53 -23.18 7.03
C ALA A 103 -10.88 -21.73 7.40
N ALA A 104 -11.44 -21.51 8.58
CA ALA A 104 -11.78 -20.18 9.09
C ALA A 104 -10.53 -19.34 9.38
N GLU A 105 -9.47 -19.92 9.93
CA GLU A 105 -8.18 -19.25 10.12
C GLU A 105 -7.55 -18.86 8.78
N THR A 106 -7.62 -19.74 7.78
CA THR A 106 -7.13 -19.46 6.43
C THR A 106 -7.95 -18.36 5.73
N ALA A 107 -9.25 -18.29 5.98
CA ALA A 107 -10.11 -17.26 5.41
C ALA A 107 -9.91 -15.88 6.05
N LEU A 108 -9.56 -15.84 7.35
CA LEU A 108 -9.23 -14.60 8.04
C LEU A 108 -7.76 -14.20 7.92
N ALA A 109 -6.90 -15.12 7.47
CA ALA A 109 -5.53 -14.82 7.19
C ALA A 109 -5.47 -13.65 6.20
N PRO A 110 -4.64 -12.61 6.46
CA PRO A 110 -4.37 -11.61 5.45
C PRO A 110 -3.97 -12.32 4.16
N PRO A 111 -4.34 -11.79 2.98
CA PRO A 111 -3.85 -12.33 1.72
C PRO A 111 -2.36 -12.59 1.83
N ALA A 112 -1.94 -13.76 1.34
CA ALA A 112 -0.54 -14.08 1.18
C ALA A 112 0.18 -12.85 0.63
N ASP A 113 1.24 -12.47 1.33
CA ASP A 113 2.10 -11.34 1.01
C ASP A 113 2.22 -11.18 -0.50
N LEU A 114 2.02 -9.95 -1.00
CA LEU A 114 2.77 -9.54 -2.17
C LEU A 114 4.21 -9.93 -1.84
N CYS A 115 4.74 -10.98 -2.48
CA CYS A 115 6.11 -11.38 -2.21
C CYS A 115 6.98 -10.13 -2.43
N GLU A 116 8.08 -9.97 -1.69
CA GLU A 116 8.98 -8.83 -1.88
C GLU A 116 9.34 -8.62 -3.37
N ALA A 117 9.45 -9.71 -4.13
CA ALA A 117 9.68 -9.70 -5.59
C ALA A 117 8.52 -9.07 -6.39
N ASP A 118 7.29 -9.37 -6.01
CA ASP A 118 6.06 -8.90 -6.65
C ASP A 118 5.83 -7.41 -6.37
N SER A 119 6.11 -7.02 -5.12
CA SER A 119 6.14 -5.62 -4.69
C SER A 119 7.20 -4.82 -5.44
N ALA A 120 8.41 -5.37 -5.59
CA ALA A 120 9.51 -4.71 -6.28
C ALA A 120 9.20 -4.50 -7.77
N GLN A 121 8.63 -5.50 -8.44
CA GLN A 121 8.28 -5.40 -9.85
C GLN A 121 7.21 -4.33 -10.11
N LEU A 122 6.15 -4.31 -9.29
CA LEU A 122 5.10 -3.30 -9.39
C LEU A 122 5.61 -1.88 -9.10
N MET A 123 6.52 -1.76 -8.12
CA MET A 123 7.19 -0.50 -7.80
C MET A 123 8.06 -0.01 -8.96
N ASP A 124 8.74 -0.91 -9.67
CA ASP A 124 9.53 -0.57 -10.85
C ASP A 124 8.65 -0.10 -12.02
N GLU A 125 7.52 -0.74 -12.26
CA GLU A 125 6.55 -0.30 -13.27
C GLU A 125 6.00 1.09 -12.96
N MET A 126 5.65 1.35 -11.70
CA MET A 126 5.18 2.67 -11.27
C MET A 126 6.30 3.73 -11.31
N ARG A 127 7.56 3.35 -11.05
CA ARG A 127 8.73 4.22 -11.27
C ARG A 127 8.90 4.56 -12.74
N ILE A 128 8.69 3.61 -13.66
CA ILE A 128 8.79 3.84 -15.11
C ILE A 128 7.69 4.81 -15.56
N ALA A 129 6.45 4.59 -15.15
CA ALA A 129 5.33 5.49 -15.46
C ALA A 129 5.58 6.91 -14.91
N LEU A 130 6.07 7.01 -13.67
CA LEU A 130 6.42 8.29 -13.07
C LEU A 130 7.55 9.01 -13.82
N LYS A 131 8.58 8.27 -14.27
CA LYS A 131 9.68 8.82 -15.09
C LYS A 131 9.16 9.39 -16.41
N GLU A 132 8.18 8.77 -17.04
CA GLU A 132 7.59 9.28 -18.28
C GLU A 132 6.90 10.62 -18.05
N VAL A 133 6.07 10.73 -17.00
CA VAL A 133 5.39 12.00 -16.68
C VAL A 133 6.39 13.09 -16.28
N ILE A 134 7.42 12.74 -15.49
CA ILE A 134 8.52 13.66 -15.16
C ILE A 134 9.28 14.10 -16.42
N GLY A 135 9.41 13.23 -17.42
CA GLY A 135 10.03 13.54 -18.71
C GLY A 135 9.29 14.63 -19.50
N ARG A 136 8.01 14.85 -19.22
CA ARG A 136 7.17 15.90 -19.83
C ARG A 136 7.19 17.23 -19.05
N LEU A 137 7.78 17.24 -17.84
CA LEU A 137 7.93 18.46 -17.04
C LEU A 137 9.00 19.38 -17.62
N GLU A 138 8.80 20.68 -17.44
CA GLU A 138 9.78 21.69 -17.80
C GLU A 138 11.07 21.52 -16.96
N LEU A 139 12.18 22.08 -17.45
CA LEU A 139 13.50 21.90 -16.83
C LEU A 139 13.50 22.26 -15.33
N ARG A 140 12.86 23.38 -14.97
CA ARG A 140 12.81 23.87 -13.58
C ARG A 140 11.98 22.96 -12.67
N GLU A 141 10.83 22.52 -13.17
CA GLU A 141 9.94 21.58 -12.48
C GLU A 141 10.65 20.25 -12.24
N ARG A 142 11.29 19.71 -13.28
CA ARG A 142 12.05 18.47 -13.20
C ARG A 142 13.18 18.53 -12.18
N GLN A 143 13.89 19.65 -12.12
CA GLN A 143 14.95 19.87 -11.13
C GLN A 143 14.40 19.86 -9.70
N VAL A 144 13.35 20.64 -9.42
CA VAL A 144 12.71 20.68 -8.10
C VAL A 144 12.26 19.29 -7.68
N ILE A 145 11.57 18.57 -8.56
CA ILE A 145 11.01 17.24 -8.26
C ILE A 145 12.10 16.19 -8.11
N THR A 146 13.17 16.26 -8.90
CA THR A 146 14.30 15.36 -8.75
C THR A 146 14.95 15.52 -7.39
N LEU A 147 15.19 16.76 -6.96
CA LEU A 147 15.79 17.03 -5.66
C LEU A 147 14.86 16.60 -4.49
N ARG A 148 13.55 16.82 -4.62
CA ARG A 148 12.55 16.50 -3.58
C ARG A 148 12.18 15.03 -3.47
N PHE A 149 12.03 14.34 -4.60
CA PHE A 149 11.47 12.99 -4.66
C PHE A 149 12.53 11.90 -4.82
N PHE A 150 13.72 12.25 -5.34
CA PHE A 150 14.80 11.27 -5.60
C PHE A 150 16.06 11.52 -4.78
N GLN A 151 16.28 12.75 -4.30
CA GLN A 151 17.42 13.09 -3.43
C GLN A 151 16.99 13.40 -1.99
N ASP A 152 15.71 13.21 -1.66
CA ASP A 152 15.11 13.41 -0.34
C ASP A 152 15.45 14.77 0.32
N MET A 153 15.78 15.80 -0.47
CA MET A 153 16.12 17.13 0.04
C MET A 153 14.87 17.84 0.55
N SER A 154 14.96 18.66 1.59
CA SER A 154 13.88 19.55 2.04
C SER A 154 13.54 20.66 1.04
N GLN A 155 12.37 21.27 1.13
CA GLN A 155 12.06 22.45 0.31
C GLN A 155 13.06 23.60 0.55
N HIS A 156 13.54 23.75 1.78
CA HIS A 156 14.55 24.74 2.14
C HIS A 156 15.89 24.43 1.47
N GLN A 157 16.35 23.18 1.56
CA GLN A 157 17.58 22.74 0.91
C GLN A 157 17.50 22.88 -0.63
N VAL A 158 16.33 22.63 -1.22
CA VAL A 158 16.10 22.83 -2.66
C VAL A 158 16.08 24.30 -3.04
N ALA A 159 15.45 25.15 -2.22
CA ALA A 159 15.45 26.60 -2.38
C ALA A 159 16.89 27.15 -2.40
N ASP A 160 17.71 26.75 -1.42
CA ASP A 160 19.12 27.13 -1.33
C ASP A 160 19.92 26.64 -2.54
N LYS A 161 19.75 25.36 -2.92
CA LYS A 161 20.48 24.75 -4.04
C LYS A 161 20.13 25.35 -5.40
N LEU A 162 18.89 25.80 -5.59
CA LEU A 162 18.40 26.37 -6.85
C LEU A 162 18.40 27.90 -6.86
N GLY A 163 18.80 28.56 -5.76
CA GLY A 163 18.82 30.01 -5.63
C GLY A 163 17.44 30.65 -5.77
N ILE A 164 16.39 30.00 -5.25
CA ILE A 164 15.00 30.49 -5.29
C ILE A 164 14.39 30.48 -3.89
N SER A 165 13.23 31.12 -3.71
CA SER A 165 12.55 31.09 -2.41
C SER A 165 11.85 29.73 -2.17
N GLN A 166 11.74 29.34 -0.90
CA GLN A 166 10.98 28.15 -0.50
C GLN A 166 9.50 28.22 -0.95
N GLY A 167 8.90 29.41 -0.95
CA GLY A 167 7.55 29.62 -1.50
C GLY A 167 7.45 29.33 -3.00
N HIS A 168 8.50 29.63 -3.78
CA HIS A 168 8.56 29.29 -5.20
C HIS A 168 8.69 27.77 -5.41
N VAL A 169 9.52 27.10 -4.60
CA VAL A 169 9.61 25.62 -4.59
C VAL A 169 8.24 24.99 -4.31
N SER A 170 7.55 25.46 -3.26
CA SER A 170 6.21 24.98 -2.89
C SER A 170 5.17 25.17 -3.99
N ARG A 171 5.26 26.27 -4.75
CA ARG A 171 4.36 26.51 -5.90
C ARG A 171 4.64 25.54 -7.04
N ILE A 172 5.90 25.34 -7.40
CA ILE A 172 6.32 24.39 -8.45
C ILE A 172 5.85 22.97 -8.09
N GLU A 173 6.05 22.54 -6.84
CA GLU A 173 5.59 21.23 -6.38
C GLU A 173 4.07 21.06 -6.56
N ARG A 174 3.27 22.07 -6.17
CA ARG A 174 1.82 22.03 -6.36
C ARG A 174 1.42 21.93 -7.82
N GLU A 175 2.04 22.72 -8.68
CA GLU A 175 1.78 22.70 -10.13
C GLU A 175 2.12 21.32 -10.72
N VAL A 176 3.26 20.72 -10.32
CA VAL A 176 3.62 19.37 -10.75
C VAL A 176 2.67 18.31 -10.21
N LEU A 177 2.27 18.38 -8.94
CA LEU A 177 1.31 17.42 -8.36
C LEU A 177 -0.03 17.42 -9.12
N ILE A 178 -0.49 18.59 -9.56
CA ILE A 178 -1.68 18.71 -10.43
C ILE A 178 -1.42 18.04 -11.78
N LYS A 179 -0.27 18.29 -12.41
CA LYS A 179 0.10 17.66 -13.70
C LYS A 179 0.19 16.13 -13.58
N LEU A 180 0.74 15.62 -12.49
CA LEU A 180 0.79 14.19 -12.19
C LEU A 180 -0.61 13.60 -12.05
N LYS A 181 -1.50 14.29 -11.35
CA LYS A 181 -2.90 13.88 -11.18
C LYS A 181 -3.65 13.79 -12.51
N THR A 182 -3.48 14.77 -13.39
CA THR A 182 -4.12 14.77 -14.72
C THR A 182 -3.53 13.74 -15.67
N ALA A 183 -2.24 13.40 -15.54
CA ALA A 183 -1.61 12.41 -16.40
C ALA A 183 -1.94 10.96 -16.02
N MET A 184 -2.37 10.74 -14.77
CA MET A 184 -2.64 9.41 -14.21
C MET A 184 -4.13 9.04 -14.08
N GLY A 185 -5.04 10.01 -14.24
CA GLY A 185 -6.49 9.81 -14.23
C GLY A 185 -7.08 9.95 -15.63
#